data_AF-A0A7R9CPW2-F1
#
_entry.id   AF-A0A7R9CPW2-F1
#
_cell.length_a   1.000
_cell.length_b   1.000
_cell.length_c   1.000
_cell.angle_alpha   90.00
_cell.angle_beta   90.00
_cell.angle_gamma   90.00
#
_symmetry.space_group_name_H-M   'P 1'
#
loop_
_entity.id
_entity.type
_entity.pdbx_description
1 polymer ?
#
loop_
_entity_poly.entity_id
_entity_poly.type
_entity_poly.pdbx_seq_one_letter_code
_entity_poly.pdbx_strand_id
1 'polypeptide(L)'
;MSDQDVDDVAFLTGDSPTGINKRSLYEHNGVAVCSQKRALLIATIVFATLFTVSLIIAYAGPQNDCPCAGEKPAHLESDSRNSSVPFIPIATNGEIFPWNNVRLPLFVRPTRYNITIHPNLTTLDVKGQVTIEFQVDKETNFIVFHSKNLTITNKTLQNGKGHQLTVTRLLEYPGAQQIYLEVRERLRRKGNYTLNIRFSSKLSRELEGFYLSSYNDENGDKRYLATTHFEPTYARSAFPCFDEPQFKARFKMSIFRDRFHIALFNMPVMNTEDAGFYMGTGLVSP
;
A
#
# COMPACT_ATOMS: atom_id res chain seq x y z
N MET A 1 -4.89 -9.00 -59.84
CA MET A 1 -4.28 -10.26 -60.31
C MET A 1 -2.79 -10.04 -60.33
N SER A 2 -2.06 -10.87 -59.56
CA SER A 2 -0.60 -11.11 -59.53
C SER A 2 0.32 -9.90 -59.38
N ASP A 3 1.47 -9.92 -58.74
CA ASP A 3 2.24 -10.74 -57.79
C ASP A 3 3.44 -9.80 -57.51
N GLN A 4 3.79 -9.52 -56.26
CA GLN A 4 4.89 -10.15 -55.52
C GLN A 4 6.32 -9.81 -56.00
N ASP A 5 7.18 -9.59 -54.99
CA ASP A 5 8.65 -9.72 -54.95
C ASP A 5 9.53 -8.52 -55.35
N VAL A 6 10.69 -8.23 -54.76
CA VAL A 6 11.38 -8.43 -53.45
C VAL A 6 12.77 -7.77 -53.65
N ASP A 7 13.30 -7.14 -52.60
CA ASP A 7 14.69 -6.80 -52.22
C ASP A 7 15.79 -6.43 -53.26
N ASP A 8 16.51 -5.31 -53.03
CA ASP A 8 17.90 -5.33 -52.51
C ASP A 8 18.70 -3.99 -52.68
N VAL A 9 19.23 -3.53 -51.54
CA VAL A 9 20.57 -2.98 -51.20
C VAL A 9 21.44 -2.23 -52.25
N ALA A 10 21.87 -1.00 -51.90
CA ALA A 10 23.27 -0.50 -51.86
C ALA A 10 23.30 1.05 -51.66
N PHE A 11 23.90 1.62 -50.61
CA PHE A 11 25.33 1.88 -50.38
C PHE A 11 25.91 3.05 -51.20
N LEU A 12 26.15 4.22 -50.57
CA LEU A 12 27.28 5.16 -50.79
C LEU A 12 27.35 6.09 -49.55
N THR A 13 28.27 5.89 -48.59
CA THR A 13 29.63 6.45 -48.47
C THR A 13 29.73 7.96 -48.40
N GLY A 14 30.17 8.46 -47.24
CA GLY A 14 30.71 9.80 -47.02
C GLY A 14 31.73 9.75 -45.87
N ASP A 15 33.00 9.55 -46.23
CA ASP A 15 34.17 9.58 -45.34
C ASP A 15 34.68 11.01 -45.12
N SER A 16 35.06 11.35 -43.88
CA SER A 16 36.28 12.11 -43.54
C SER A 16 36.44 12.35 -42.03
N PRO A 17 37.67 12.60 -41.52
CA PRO A 17 38.33 11.60 -40.69
C PRO A 17 38.86 12.14 -39.35
N THR A 18 38.73 11.35 -38.28
CA THR A 18 39.69 11.32 -37.17
C THR A 18 39.76 9.90 -36.61
N GLY A 19 40.84 9.20 -36.95
CA GLY A 19 41.06 7.80 -36.59
C GLY A 19 41.53 7.64 -35.15
N ILE A 20 40.84 6.79 -34.39
CA ILE A 20 41.40 6.02 -33.28
C ILE A 20 40.87 4.59 -33.40
N ASN A 21 41.80 3.66 -33.60
CA ASN A 21 41.59 2.25 -33.91
C ASN A 21 40.77 1.50 -32.85
N LYS A 22 39.66 0.89 -33.28
CA LYS A 22 39.01 -0.25 -32.60
C LYS A 22 39.68 -1.54 -33.07
N ARG A 23 40.34 -2.27 -32.17
CA ARG A 23 40.47 -3.74 -32.19
C ARG A 23 41.11 -4.19 -30.86
N SER A 24 40.58 -5.25 -30.27
CA SER A 24 41.08 -5.99 -29.09
C SER A 24 40.50 -5.67 -27.70
N LEU A 25 39.19 -5.61 -27.55
CA LEU A 25 38.60 -5.92 -26.25
C LEU A 25 37.29 -6.67 -26.44
N TYR A 26 37.23 -7.87 -25.86
CA TYR A 26 36.12 -8.84 -25.89
C TYR A 26 36.03 -9.74 -27.12
N GLU A 27 37.12 -10.46 -27.39
CA GLU A 27 37.04 -11.78 -28.02
C GLU A 27 37.75 -12.79 -27.13
N HIS A 28 37.04 -13.25 -26.10
CA HIS A 28 37.36 -14.52 -25.46
C HIS A 28 36.09 -15.08 -24.82
N ASN A 29 35.43 -15.99 -25.52
CA ASN A 29 34.68 -17.08 -24.93
C ASN A 29 34.68 -18.20 -25.97
N GLY A 30 35.64 -19.11 -25.82
CA GLY A 30 35.71 -20.31 -26.64
C GLY A 30 34.41 -21.09 -26.47
N VAL A 31 33.75 -21.41 -27.58
CA VAL A 31 32.68 -22.39 -27.59
C VAL A 31 33.30 -23.71 -27.12
N ALA A 32 32.92 -24.17 -25.93
CA ALA A 32 33.38 -25.45 -25.41
C ALA A 32 32.84 -26.57 -26.31
N VAL A 33 33.63 -27.01 -27.27
CA VAL A 33 33.33 -28.19 -28.09
C VAL A 33 33.53 -29.41 -27.20
N CYS A 34 32.50 -29.75 -26.45
CA CYS A 34 32.48 -30.93 -25.61
C CYS A 34 32.26 -32.16 -26.50
N SER A 35 33.26 -33.02 -26.62
CA SER A 35 33.11 -34.32 -27.27
C SER A 35 31.88 -35.04 -26.70
N GLN A 36 31.04 -35.63 -27.55
CA GLN A 36 29.78 -36.29 -27.16
C GLN A 36 29.94 -37.23 -25.96
N LYS A 37 31.09 -37.92 -25.86
CA LYS A 37 31.42 -38.81 -24.74
C LYS A 37 31.64 -38.04 -23.42
N ARG A 38 32.28 -36.88 -23.46
CA ARG A 38 32.50 -36.00 -22.28
C ARG A 38 31.21 -35.33 -21.85
N ALA A 39 30.38 -34.90 -22.79
CA ALA A 39 29.07 -34.33 -22.50
C ALA A 39 28.15 -35.34 -21.81
N LEU A 40 28.13 -36.58 -22.30
CA LEU A 40 27.35 -37.66 -21.72
C LEU A 40 27.84 -38.03 -20.31
N LEU A 41 29.16 -38.04 -20.09
CA LEU A 41 29.76 -38.32 -18.79
C LEU A 41 29.49 -37.22 -17.75
N ILE A 42 29.51 -35.95 -18.17
CA ILE A 42 29.14 -34.82 -17.31
C ILE A 42 27.64 -34.88 -16.98
N ALA A 43 26.78 -35.13 -17.98
CA ALA A 43 25.34 -35.26 -17.76
C ALA A 43 25.02 -36.41 -16.80
N THR A 44 25.65 -37.57 -16.94
CA THR A 44 25.43 -38.69 -16.02
C THR A 44 25.87 -38.38 -14.60
N ILE A 45 26.98 -37.65 -14.42
CA ILE A 45 27.41 -37.19 -13.09
C ILE A 45 26.38 -36.22 -12.50
N VAL A 46 25.89 -35.25 -13.27
CA VAL A 46 24.90 -34.27 -12.79
C VAL A 46 23.58 -34.94 -12.42
N PHE A 47 23.09 -35.89 -13.22
CA PHE A 47 21.87 -36.61 -12.88
C PHE A 47 22.08 -37.53 -11.67
N ALA A 48 23.25 -38.17 -11.54
CA ALA A 48 23.57 -38.98 -10.37
C ALA A 48 23.64 -38.12 -9.09
N THR A 49 24.23 -36.92 -9.13
CA THR A 49 24.28 -36.03 -7.96
C THR A 49 22.92 -35.48 -7.58
N LEU A 50 22.08 -35.13 -8.56
CA LEU A 50 20.70 -34.69 -8.27
C LEU A 50 19.87 -35.83 -7.66
N PHE A 51 20.03 -37.06 -8.16
CA PHE A 51 19.34 -38.22 -7.62
C PHE A 51 19.80 -38.58 -6.20
N THR A 52 21.11 -38.50 -5.91
CA THR A 52 21.61 -38.74 -4.55
C THR A 52 21.17 -37.65 -3.58
N VAL A 53 21.17 -36.38 -3.97
CA VAL A 53 20.63 -35.29 -3.14
C VAL A 53 19.14 -35.48 -2.88
N SER A 54 18.37 -35.90 -3.89
CA SER A 54 16.94 -36.20 -3.72
C SER A 54 16.70 -37.38 -2.75
N LEU A 55 17.52 -38.43 -2.81
CA LEU A 55 17.44 -39.54 -1.86
C LEU A 55 17.84 -39.11 -0.45
N ILE A 56 18.88 -38.29 -0.30
CA ILE A 56 19.27 -37.74 1.01
C ILE A 56 18.13 -36.88 1.58
N ILE A 57 17.47 -36.03 0.80
CA ILE A 57 16.32 -35.25 1.30
C ILE A 57 15.14 -36.17 1.65
N ALA A 58 14.89 -37.22 0.86
CA ALA A 58 13.78 -38.13 1.11
C ALA A 58 13.98 -39.03 2.34
N TYR A 59 15.22 -39.42 2.64
CA TYR A 59 15.54 -40.35 3.74
C TYR A 59 16.21 -39.67 4.95
N ALA A 60 16.71 -38.44 4.81
CA ALA A 60 17.28 -37.60 5.86
C ALA A 60 16.51 -36.29 6.06
N GLY A 61 15.26 -36.22 5.58
CA GLY A 61 14.28 -35.22 6.04
C GLY A 61 14.16 -35.26 7.57
N PRO A 62 13.86 -34.13 8.23
CA PRO A 62 14.01 -33.99 9.67
C PRO A 62 13.17 -35.04 10.39
N GLN A 63 13.83 -35.88 11.19
CA GLN A 63 13.15 -36.61 12.24
C GLN A 63 12.52 -35.57 13.17
N ASN A 64 11.21 -35.64 13.38
CA ASN A 64 10.45 -34.75 14.28
C ASN A 64 10.80 -34.92 15.76
N ASP A 65 11.88 -35.62 16.10
CA ASP A 65 12.35 -35.80 17.46
C ASP A 65 13.69 -35.10 17.63
N CYS A 66 13.62 -33.79 17.87
CA CYS A 66 14.76 -33.02 18.35
C CYS A 66 14.92 -33.30 19.87
N PRO A 67 16.04 -33.88 20.36
CA PRO A 67 16.23 -34.14 21.79
C PRO A 67 16.60 -32.88 22.60
N CYS A 68 16.63 -31.71 21.97
CA CYS A 68 17.05 -30.46 22.60
C CYS A 68 15.88 -29.50 22.88
N ALA A 69 14.73 -30.05 23.28
CA ALA A 69 13.76 -29.32 24.10
C ALA A 69 14.38 -29.10 25.50
N GLY A 70 15.38 -28.23 25.58
CA GLY A 70 15.88 -27.69 26.83
C GLY A 70 14.76 -26.93 27.54
N GLU A 71 14.74 -27.06 28.86
CA GLU A 71 13.76 -26.42 29.73
C GLU A 71 13.52 -24.96 29.36
N LYS A 72 12.24 -24.61 29.27
CA LYS A 72 11.77 -23.25 29.06
C LYS A 72 12.30 -22.38 30.22
N PRO A 73 12.94 -21.23 29.96
CA PRO A 73 13.42 -20.36 31.04
C PRO A 73 12.23 -19.89 31.89
N ALA A 74 12.41 -19.91 33.21
CA ALA A 74 11.37 -19.71 34.23
C ALA A 74 10.75 -18.29 34.33
N HIS A 75 10.84 -17.48 33.27
CA HIS A 75 10.24 -16.13 33.22
C HIS A 75 9.54 -15.81 31.89
N LEU A 76 9.07 -16.83 31.17
CA LEU A 76 7.98 -16.62 30.21
C LEU A 76 6.67 -16.86 30.94
N GLU A 77 6.00 -15.78 31.35
CA GLU A 77 4.56 -15.81 31.56
C GLU A 77 3.93 -16.23 30.23
N SER A 78 3.71 -17.54 30.06
CA SER A 78 2.76 -18.03 29.09
C SER A 78 1.41 -17.56 29.58
N ASP A 79 0.93 -16.45 29.01
CA ASP A 79 -0.41 -15.96 29.27
C ASP A 79 -1.37 -17.12 28.97
N SER A 80 -1.86 -17.72 30.04
CA SER A 80 -2.55 -18.99 30.06
C SER A 80 -3.97 -18.76 29.62
N ARG A 81 -4.19 -18.71 28.31
CA ARG A 81 -5.51 -18.87 27.71
C ARG A 81 -5.48 -19.88 26.57
N ASN A 82 -5.53 -21.15 26.96
CA ASN A 82 -6.45 -22.08 26.29
C ASN A 82 -7.88 -21.54 26.48
N SER A 83 -8.24 -20.50 25.71
CA SER A 83 -9.61 -20.02 25.63
C SER A 83 -10.27 -20.71 24.45
N SER A 84 -11.01 -21.78 24.75
CA SER A 84 -12.12 -22.29 23.94
C SER A 84 -13.30 -21.30 23.84
N VAL A 85 -13.07 -20.02 24.16
CA VAL A 85 -14.06 -18.94 24.11
C VAL A 85 -13.94 -18.26 22.74
N PRO A 86 -15.02 -18.16 21.96
CA PRO A 86 -14.99 -17.43 20.70
C PRO A 86 -14.53 -15.99 20.95
N PHE A 87 -13.56 -15.52 20.17
CA PHE A 87 -13.11 -14.13 20.23
C PHE A 87 -14.24 -13.21 19.80
N ILE A 88 -14.67 -12.33 20.72
CA ILE A 88 -15.68 -11.31 20.45
C ILE A 88 -14.96 -9.96 20.35
N PRO A 89 -14.90 -9.34 19.16
CA PRO A 89 -14.29 -8.02 19.02
C PRO A 89 -15.20 -6.97 19.67
N ILE A 90 -14.61 -6.11 20.52
CA ILE A 90 -15.31 -5.06 21.26
C ILE A 90 -14.81 -3.71 20.74
N ALA A 91 -15.74 -2.85 20.32
CA ALA A 91 -15.44 -1.50 19.85
C ALA A 91 -15.02 -0.57 20.99
N THR A 92 -14.45 0.60 20.65
CA THR A 92 -13.98 1.60 21.63
C THR A 92 -15.06 2.08 22.60
N ASN A 93 -16.33 1.99 22.21
CA ASN A 93 -17.49 2.38 23.03
C ASN A 93 -18.08 1.21 23.85
N GLY A 94 -17.45 0.04 23.85
CA GLY A 94 -17.91 -1.14 24.59
C GLY A 94 -18.95 -2.01 23.86
N GLU A 95 -19.44 -1.60 22.69
CA GLU A 95 -20.34 -2.42 21.89
C GLU A 95 -19.61 -3.56 21.17
N ILE A 96 -20.33 -4.64 20.85
CA ILE A 96 -19.80 -5.72 20.01
C ILE A 96 -19.58 -5.18 18.60
N PHE A 97 -18.36 -5.34 18.08
CA PHE A 97 -18.02 -4.97 16.71
C PHE A 97 -18.57 -6.02 15.73
N PRO A 98 -19.52 -5.68 14.83
CA PRO A 98 -20.25 -6.70 14.07
C PRO A 98 -19.41 -7.47 13.04
N TRP A 99 -18.21 -7.01 12.72
CA TRP A 99 -17.34 -7.61 11.71
C TRP A 99 -16.15 -8.34 12.34
N ASN A 100 -16.26 -9.66 12.47
CA ASN A 100 -15.24 -10.51 13.08
C ASN A 100 -14.25 -11.07 12.04
N ASN A 101 -13.61 -10.20 11.26
CA ASN A 101 -12.57 -10.59 10.32
C ASN A 101 -11.56 -9.45 10.12
N VAL A 102 -10.27 -9.76 10.12
CA VAL A 102 -9.19 -8.79 9.84
C VAL A 102 -9.26 -8.29 8.39
N ARG A 103 -9.76 -9.12 7.45
CA ARG A 103 -9.98 -8.71 6.06
C ARG A 103 -11.29 -7.96 5.92
N LEU A 104 -11.32 -6.95 5.07
CA LEU A 104 -12.52 -6.18 4.76
C LEU A 104 -13.53 -7.01 3.95
N PRO A 105 -14.83 -6.70 4.04
CA PRO A 105 -15.83 -7.31 3.18
C PRO A 105 -15.61 -6.95 1.70
N LEU A 106 -15.73 -7.95 0.82
CA LEU A 106 -15.45 -7.79 -0.62
C LEU A 106 -16.59 -7.16 -1.42
N PHE A 107 -17.75 -6.93 -0.81
CA PHE A 107 -18.92 -6.39 -1.50
C PHE A 107 -18.89 -4.87 -1.70
N VAL A 108 -17.89 -4.17 -1.14
CA VAL A 108 -17.67 -2.74 -1.37
C VAL A 108 -16.40 -2.57 -2.20
N ARG A 109 -16.52 -1.86 -3.33
CA ARG A 109 -15.39 -1.59 -4.23
C ARG A 109 -15.16 -0.09 -4.34
N PRO A 110 -14.09 0.47 -3.77
CA PRO A 110 -13.74 1.87 -4.00
C PRO A 110 -13.34 2.08 -5.46
N THR A 111 -13.71 3.21 -6.03
CA THR A 111 -13.41 3.57 -7.43
C THR A 111 -12.56 4.82 -7.50
N ARG A 112 -12.81 5.80 -6.62
CA ARG A 112 -12.07 7.06 -6.57
C ARG A 112 -11.92 7.58 -5.15
N TYR A 113 -10.75 8.11 -4.86
CA TYR A 113 -10.43 8.90 -3.69
C TYR A 113 -10.15 10.33 -4.10
N ASN A 114 -10.80 11.28 -3.43
CA ASN A 114 -10.43 12.69 -3.47
C ASN A 114 -9.99 13.09 -2.06
N ILE A 115 -8.70 13.33 -1.91
CA ILE A 115 -8.04 13.53 -0.62
C ILE A 115 -7.55 14.96 -0.55
N THR A 116 -7.87 15.63 0.54
CA THR A 116 -7.35 16.94 0.89
C THR A 116 -6.63 16.84 2.22
N ILE A 117 -5.35 17.22 2.27
CA ILE A 117 -4.53 17.17 3.49
C ILE A 117 -3.88 18.52 3.73
N HIS A 118 -3.88 18.95 4.99
CA HIS A 118 -3.21 20.14 5.47
C HIS A 118 -2.34 19.76 6.68
N PRO A 119 -1.04 19.48 6.45
CA PRO A 119 -0.08 19.27 7.52
C PRO A 119 0.48 20.60 8.00
N ASN A 120 0.54 20.80 9.31
CA ASN A 120 1.26 21.90 9.93
C ASN A 120 2.58 21.38 10.50
N LEU A 121 3.71 21.75 9.91
CA LEU A 121 5.03 21.27 10.36
C LEU A 121 5.53 21.95 11.64
N THR A 122 4.86 23.00 12.12
CA THR A 122 5.16 23.66 13.39
C THR A 122 4.44 22.99 14.56
N THR A 123 3.12 22.75 14.43
CA THR A 123 2.32 22.09 15.48
C THR A 123 2.32 20.57 15.38
N LEU A 124 2.73 20.03 14.22
CA LEU A 124 2.68 18.62 13.84
C LEU A 124 1.26 18.06 13.66
N ASP A 125 0.25 18.92 13.69
CA ASP A 125 -1.12 18.51 13.44
C ASP A 125 -1.40 18.36 11.95
N VAL A 126 -2.20 17.35 11.61
CA VAL A 126 -2.70 17.12 10.26
C VAL A 126 -4.21 17.21 10.30
N LYS A 127 -4.77 18.05 9.45
CA LYS A 127 -6.21 18.09 9.17
C LYS A 127 -6.45 17.56 7.77
N GLY A 128 -7.43 16.68 7.62
CA GLY A 128 -7.72 16.07 6.34
C GLY A 128 -9.20 15.88 6.07
N GLN A 129 -9.53 15.76 4.80
CA GLN A 129 -10.82 15.31 4.30
C GLN A 129 -10.59 14.27 3.22
N VAL A 130 -11.28 13.14 3.30
CA VAL A 130 -11.31 12.14 2.25
C VAL A 130 -12.73 11.96 1.75
N THR A 131 -12.90 12.02 0.44
CA THR A 131 -14.13 11.63 -0.24
C THR A 131 -13.86 10.34 -1.01
N ILE A 132 -14.57 9.28 -0.65
CA ILE A 132 -14.44 7.94 -1.22
C ILE A 132 -15.68 7.65 -2.05
N GLU A 133 -15.53 7.56 -3.35
CA GLU A 133 -16.56 7.02 -4.24
C GLU A 133 -16.41 5.50 -4.31
N PHE A 134 -17.51 4.77 -4.17
CA PHE A 134 -17.50 3.32 -4.19
C PHE A 134 -18.78 2.71 -4.75
N GLN A 135 -18.68 1.45 -5.15
CA GLN A 135 -19.78 0.62 -5.63
C GLN A 135 -20.07 -0.52 -4.66
N VAL A 136 -21.34 -0.92 -4.59
CA VAL A 136 -21.81 -2.00 -3.73
C VAL A 136 -22.28 -3.17 -4.58
N ASP A 137 -21.63 -4.34 -4.47
CA ASP A 137 -21.93 -5.54 -5.26
C ASP A 137 -23.05 -6.39 -4.66
N LYS A 138 -23.26 -6.29 -3.35
CA LYS A 138 -24.27 -7.04 -2.60
C LYS A 138 -25.05 -6.08 -1.71
N GLU A 139 -26.38 -6.18 -1.73
CA GLU A 139 -27.22 -5.38 -0.86
C GLU A 139 -26.81 -5.55 0.61
N THR A 140 -26.59 -4.44 1.30
CA THR A 140 -26.07 -4.37 2.67
C THR A 140 -26.57 -3.10 3.33
N ASN A 141 -26.44 -2.98 4.64
CA ASN A 141 -26.71 -1.74 5.39
C ASN A 141 -25.45 -1.20 6.07
N PHE A 142 -24.27 -1.76 5.81
CA PHE A 142 -23.03 -1.33 6.43
C PHE A 142 -21.84 -1.39 5.47
N ILE A 143 -20.79 -0.66 5.84
CA ILE A 143 -19.46 -0.72 5.23
C ILE A 143 -18.41 -0.82 6.32
N VAL A 144 -17.28 -1.46 6.01
CA VAL A 144 -16.12 -1.54 6.90
C VAL A 144 -14.89 -1.06 6.14
N PHE A 145 -14.10 -0.19 6.76
CA PHE A 145 -12.87 0.34 6.18
C PHE A 145 -11.80 0.50 7.27
N HIS A 146 -10.55 0.70 6.85
CA HIS A 146 -9.43 0.82 7.77
C HIS A 146 -9.20 2.25 8.24
N SER A 147 -8.80 2.39 9.49
CA SER A 147 -8.38 3.63 10.13
C SER A 147 -7.50 3.30 11.34
N LYS A 148 -6.37 3.99 11.51
CA LYS A 148 -5.45 3.81 12.65
C LYS A 148 -5.02 5.18 13.16
N ASN A 149 -5.25 5.48 14.43
CA ASN A 149 -4.82 6.73 15.09
C ASN A 149 -5.33 8.01 14.39
N LEU A 150 -6.54 7.97 13.84
CA LEU A 150 -7.21 9.11 13.22
C LEU A 150 -8.46 9.50 14.02
N THR A 151 -8.61 10.77 14.36
CA THR A 151 -9.82 11.28 14.99
C THR A 151 -10.81 11.72 13.92
N ILE A 152 -11.93 11.01 13.78
CA ILE A 152 -12.99 11.38 12.84
C ILE A 152 -13.84 12.51 13.43
N THR A 153 -13.90 13.65 12.75
CA THR A 153 -14.66 14.84 13.19
C THR A 153 -16.01 14.97 12.50
N ASN A 154 -16.10 14.58 11.22
CA ASN A 154 -17.35 14.58 10.47
C ASN A 154 -17.39 13.39 9.50
N LYS A 155 -18.59 12.85 9.26
CA LYS A 155 -18.85 11.75 8.33
C LYS A 155 -20.22 11.93 7.69
N THR A 156 -20.29 11.86 6.37
CA THR A 156 -21.53 11.85 5.61
C THR A 156 -21.48 10.78 4.53
N LEU A 157 -22.58 10.06 4.35
CA LEU A 157 -22.73 9.09 3.26
C LEU A 157 -23.85 9.53 2.35
N GLN A 158 -23.61 9.55 1.05
CA GLN A 158 -24.58 9.94 0.04
C GLN A 158 -24.71 8.84 -1.01
N ASN A 159 -25.90 8.71 -1.61
CA ASN A 159 -26.08 7.87 -2.79
C ASN A 159 -25.64 8.60 -4.07
N GLY A 160 -25.61 7.89 -5.20
CA GLY A 160 -25.23 8.46 -6.50
C GLY A 160 -26.14 9.57 -7.03
N LYS A 161 -27.24 9.89 -6.35
CA LYS A 161 -28.12 11.05 -6.65
C LYS A 161 -27.86 12.24 -5.71
N GLY A 162 -26.86 12.14 -4.82
CA GLY A 162 -26.56 13.17 -3.81
C GLY A 162 -27.46 13.15 -2.57
N HIS A 163 -28.40 12.20 -2.46
CA HIS A 163 -29.25 12.09 -1.27
C HIS A 163 -28.44 11.50 -0.11
N GLN A 164 -28.39 12.23 1.00
CA GLN A 164 -27.69 11.83 2.21
C GLN A 164 -28.44 10.70 2.92
N LEU A 165 -27.69 9.66 3.30
CA LEU A 165 -28.19 8.50 4.04
C LEU A 165 -27.99 8.71 5.54
N THR A 166 -28.90 8.15 6.33
CA THR A 166 -28.83 8.28 7.79
C THR A 166 -27.86 7.25 8.37
N VAL A 167 -26.72 7.70 8.91
CA VAL A 167 -25.78 6.84 9.64
C VAL A 167 -26.35 6.52 11.02
N THR A 168 -26.57 5.23 11.30
CA THR A 168 -27.15 4.73 12.56
C THR A 168 -26.08 4.39 13.59
N ARG A 169 -24.97 3.79 13.15
CA ARG A 169 -23.86 3.39 14.02
C ARG A 169 -22.52 3.69 13.37
N LEU A 170 -21.56 4.09 14.19
CA LEU A 170 -20.17 4.21 13.84
C LEU A 170 -19.36 3.59 14.98
N LEU A 171 -18.76 2.44 14.73
CA LEU A 171 -17.98 1.69 15.72
C LEU A 171 -16.54 1.63 15.26
N GLU A 172 -15.61 1.94 16.15
CA GLU A 172 -14.18 1.82 15.90
C GLU A 172 -13.63 0.62 16.66
N TYR A 173 -12.86 -0.21 15.96
CA TYR A 173 -12.21 -1.37 16.55
C TYR A 173 -10.69 -1.33 16.32
N PRO A 174 -9.92 -0.85 17.32
CA PRO A 174 -8.47 -0.73 17.22
C PRO A 174 -7.76 -2.06 17.00
N GLY A 175 -8.32 -3.18 17.52
CA GLY A 175 -7.72 -4.51 17.40
C GLY A 175 -7.54 -4.99 15.96
N ALA A 176 -8.42 -4.58 15.05
CA ALA A 176 -8.26 -4.81 13.61
C ALA A 176 -7.99 -3.53 12.81
N GLN A 177 -7.87 -2.37 13.48
CA GLN A 177 -7.72 -1.04 12.87
C GLN A 177 -8.83 -0.75 11.85
N GLN A 178 -10.07 -1.06 12.22
CA GLN A 178 -11.24 -0.99 11.36
C GLN A 178 -12.32 -0.09 11.95
N ILE A 179 -13.11 0.49 11.07
CA ILE A 179 -14.32 1.25 11.41
C ILE A 179 -15.50 0.60 10.70
N TYR A 180 -16.56 0.34 11.47
CA TYR A 180 -17.84 -0.16 11.00
C TYR A 180 -18.83 1.02 10.94
N LEU A 181 -19.35 1.31 9.76
CA LEU A 181 -20.35 2.35 9.53
C LEU A 181 -21.63 1.69 9.04
N GLU A 182 -22.71 1.86 9.79
CA GLU A 182 -24.03 1.35 9.46
C GLU A 182 -24.98 2.49 9.09
N VAL A 183 -25.87 2.22 8.15
CA VAL A 183 -26.91 3.13 7.70
C VAL A 183 -28.31 2.53 7.88
N ARG A 184 -29.29 3.43 8.06
CA ARG A 184 -30.71 3.06 8.17
C ARG A 184 -31.23 2.49 6.86
N GLU A 185 -30.97 3.17 5.74
CA GLU A 185 -31.40 2.72 4.42
C GLU A 185 -30.38 1.74 3.83
N ARG A 186 -30.86 0.61 3.30
CA ARG A 186 -29.96 -0.37 2.67
C ARG A 186 -29.28 0.19 1.42
N LEU A 187 -27.98 -0.04 1.33
CA LEU A 187 -27.17 0.15 0.14
C LEU A 187 -27.56 -0.90 -0.90
N ARG A 188 -28.07 -0.46 -2.05
CA ARG A 188 -28.56 -1.33 -3.11
C ARG A 188 -27.41 -1.92 -3.90
N ARG A 189 -27.60 -3.16 -4.36
CA ARG A 189 -26.70 -3.80 -5.32
C ARG A 189 -26.53 -2.94 -6.57
N LYS A 190 -25.29 -2.85 -7.06
CA LYS A 190 -24.82 -1.99 -8.15
C LYS A 190 -25.08 -0.49 -7.91
N GLY A 191 -25.30 -0.08 -6.67
CA GLY A 191 -25.43 1.32 -6.28
C GLY A 191 -24.08 2.01 -6.18
N ASN A 192 -24.01 3.27 -6.63
CA ASN A 192 -22.88 4.16 -6.41
C ASN A 192 -23.13 4.98 -5.14
N TYR A 193 -22.09 5.16 -4.34
CA TYR A 193 -22.14 5.90 -3.09
C TYR A 193 -20.88 6.74 -2.89
N THR A 194 -21.02 7.80 -2.11
CA THR A 194 -19.94 8.72 -1.77
C THR A 194 -19.87 8.88 -0.26
N LEU A 195 -18.76 8.46 0.33
CA LEU A 195 -18.45 8.63 1.75
C LEU A 195 -17.48 9.81 1.91
N ASN A 196 -17.91 10.85 2.62
CA ASN A 196 -17.06 11.97 2.98
C ASN A 196 -16.71 11.85 4.47
N ILE A 197 -15.41 11.88 4.79
CA ILE A 197 -14.89 11.84 6.14
C ILE A 197 -13.93 12.99 6.33
N ARG A 198 -14.16 13.80 7.38
CA ARG A 198 -13.19 14.76 7.91
C ARG A 198 -12.50 14.15 9.10
N PHE A 199 -11.18 14.28 9.16
CA PHE A 199 -10.36 13.68 10.19
C PHE A 199 -9.21 14.60 10.60
N SER A 200 -8.66 14.33 11.77
CA SER A 200 -7.42 14.92 12.24
C SER A 200 -6.50 13.87 12.84
N SER A 201 -5.19 14.11 12.74
CA SER A 201 -4.15 13.28 13.34
C SER A 201 -2.93 14.11 13.68
N LYS A 202 -1.90 13.46 14.22
CA LYS A 202 -0.58 14.05 14.43
C LYS A 202 0.46 13.31 13.60
N LEU A 203 1.43 14.05 13.08
CA LEU A 203 2.60 13.46 12.42
C LEU A 203 3.38 12.63 13.44
N SER A 204 3.59 11.36 13.13
CA SER A 204 4.48 10.48 13.89
C SER A 204 5.94 10.80 13.56
N ARG A 205 6.87 10.34 14.42
CA ARG A 205 8.30 10.29 14.12
C ARG A 205 8.76 8.90 13.68
N GLU A 206 7.84 7.93 13.72
CA GLU A 206 8.06 6.59 13.20
C GLU A 206 8.08 6.63 11.67
N LEU A 207 8.88 5.78 11.03
CA LEU A 207 9.04 5.75 9.58
C LEU A 207 7.88 5.04 8.86
N GLU A 208 6.65 5.19 9.37
CA GLU A 208 5.43 4.57 8.89
C GLU A 208 4.30 5.59 8.70
N GLY A 209 3.41 5.35 7.74
CA GLY A 209 2.23 6.19 7.52
C GLY A 209 2.60 7.56 6.99
N PHE A 210 2.02 8.62 7.57
CA PHE A 210 2.39 10.00 7.29
C PHE A 210 3.16 10.58 8.48
N TYR A 211 4.46 10.80 8.27
CA TYR A 211 5.41 11.04 9.36
C TYR A 211 6.34 12.23 9.09
N LEU A 212 6.93 12.73 10.17
CA LEU A 212 7.89 13.83 10.17
C LEU A 212 9.32 13.28 10.02
N SER A 213 10.03 13.76 9.02
CA SER A 213 11.46 13.55 8.82
C SER A 213 12.24 14.87 8.93
N SER A 214 13.56 14.78 9.06
CA SER A 214 14.42 15.96 9.14
C SER A 214 15.79 15.71 8.50
N TYR A 215 16.39 16.78 7.98
CA TYR A 215 17.76 16.79 7.47
C TYR A 215 18.45 18.09 7.91
N ASN A 216 19.78 18.13 7.83
CA ASN A 216 20.53 19.37 8.04
C ASN A 216 20.86 19.97 6.67
N ASP A 217 20.65 21.28 6.52
CA ASP A 217 21.04 22.00 5.30
C ASP A 217 22.55 22.28 5.27
N GLU A 218 23.00 22.95 4.20
CA GLU A 218 24.42 23.29 3.99
C GLU A 218 25.00 24.18 5.10
N ASN A 219 24.15 24.93 5.81
CA ASN A 219 24.55 25.78 6.94
C ASN A 219 24.54 25.02 8.28
N GLY A 220 24.13 23.74 8.27
CA GLY A 220 23.96 22.94 9.47
C GLY A 220 22.61 23.13 10.17
N ASP A 221 21.69 23.91 9.59
CA ASP A 221 20.38 24.14 10.19
C ASP A 221 19.46 22.95 9.97
N LYS A 222 18.78 22.52 11.03
CA LYS A 222 17.85 21.39 10.97
C LYS A 222 16.55 21.81 10.28
N ARG A 223 16.25 21.18 9.14
CA ARG A 223 15.02 21.33 8.36
C ARG A 223 14.10 20.14 8.56
N TYR A 224 12.79 20.39 8.56
CA TYR A 224 11.76 19.37 8.70
C TYR A 224 11.00 19.19 7.39
N LEU A 225 10.56 17.96 7.13
CA LEU A 225 9.63 17.62 6.06
C LEU A 225 8.61 16.61 6.58
N ALA A 226 7.42 16.57 5.97
CA ALA A 226 6.50 15.46 6.16
C ALA A 226 6.51 14.58 4.91
N THR A 227 6.56 13.26 5.11
CA THR A 227 6.63 12.28 4.02
C THR A 227 5.81 11.05 4.37
N THR A 228 5.53 10.22 3.36
CA THR A 228 4.66 9.05 3.50
C THR A 228 5.39 7.75 3.20
N HIS A 229 5.18 6.74 4.03
CA HIS A 229 5.56 5.34 3.76
C HIS A 229 4.38 4.43 4.12
N PHE A 230 3.64 3.98 3.10
CA PHE A 230 2.35 3.30 3.30
C PHE A 230 2.43 1.77 3.26
N GLU A 231 3.47 1.20 2.68
CA GLU A 231 3.60 -0.26 2.62
C GLU A 231 3.99 -0.81 4.01
N PRO A 232 3.39 -1.93 4.48
CA PRO A 232 2.34 -2.71 3.82
C PRO A 232 0.91 -2.23 4.11
N THR A 233 0.65 -1.64 5.28
CA THR A 233 -0.72 -1.36 5.76
C THR A 233 -0.82 -0.04 6.52
N TYR A 234 -0.06 0.97 6.11
CA TYR A 234 0.02 2.25 6.82
C TYR A 234 -0.68 3.40 6.10
N ALA A 235 -1.30 3.18 4.95
CA ALA A 235 -2.15 4.22 4.35
C ALA A 235 -3.30 4.60 5.29
N ARG A 236 -3.85 3.61 6.02
CA ARG A 236 -4.90 3.78 7.04
C ARG A 236 -4.54 4.69 8.22
N SER A 237 -3.26 5.01 8.43
CA SER A 237 -2.83 5.98 9.46
C SER A 237 -2.68 7.41 8.94
N ALA A 238 -2.75 7.61 7.63
CA ALA A 238 -2.74 8.92 7.01
C ALA A 238 -4.15 9.40 6.66
N PHE A 239 -5.02 8.51 6.20
CA PHE A 239 -6.43 8.77 5.93
C PHE A 239 -7.26 7.48 5.98
N PRO A 240 -8.56 7.55 6.34
CA PRO A 240 -9.41 6.37 6.36
C PRO A 240 -9.61 5.82 4.94
N CYS A 241 -9.40 4.52 4.73
CA CYS A 241 -9.44 3.92 3.39
C CYS A 241 -9.65 2.39 3.40
N PHE A 242 -9.89 1.81 2.22
CA PHE A 242 -9.94 0.37 2.01
C PHE A 242 -8.52 -0.15 1.80
N ASP A 243 -7.72 -0.14 2.86
CA ASP A 243 -6.26 -0.40 2.84
C ASP A 243 -5.92 -1.90 2.68
N GLU A 244 -6.32 -2.49 1.56
CA GLU A 244 -5.83 -3.80 1.10
C GLU A 244 -5.47 -3.74 -0.39
N PRO A 245 -4.41 -4.43 -0.86
CA PRO A 245 -3.89 -4.28 -2.22
C PRO A 245 -4.89 -4.54 -3.35
N GLN A 246 -5.93 -5.35 -3.10
CA GLN A 246 -6.98 -5.71 -4.06
C GLN A 246 -7.99 -4.58 -4.32
N PHE A 247 -8.12 -3.61 -3.40
CA PHE A 247 -9.06 -2.49 -3.54
C PHE A 247 -8.42 -1.34 -4.33
N LYS A 248 -8.20 -1.56 -5.63
CA LYS A 248 -7.63 -0.54 -6.53
C LYS A 248 -8.63 0.59 -6.77
N ALA A 249 -8.14 1.83 -6.73
CA ALA A 249 -8.93 3.03 -7.00
C ALA A 249 -8.05 4.15 -7.59
N ARG A 250 -8.69 5.20 -8.14
CA ARG A 250 -7.99 6.40 -8.65
C ARG A 250 -7.86 7.42 -7.54
N PHE A 251 -6.71 8.08 -7.42
CA PHE A 251 -6.45 9.06 -6.37
C PHE A 251 -6.30 10.46 -6.96
N LYS A 252 -7.04 11.41 -6.41
CA LYS A 252 -6.83 12.86 -6.57
C LYS A 252 -6.42 13.42 -5.22
N MET A 253 -5.31 14.16 -5.19
CA MET A 253 -4.71 14.70 -3.98
C MET A 253 -4.65 16.23 -4.07
N SER A 254 -5.02 16.90 -2.99
CA SER A 254 -4.87 18.34 -2.77
C SER A 254 -4.12 18.56 -1.47
N ILE A 255 -3.00 19.28 -1.50
CA ILE A 255 -2.15 19.50 -0.32
C ILE A 255 -2.08 20.99 -0.06
N PHE A 256 -2.56 21.40 1.11
CA PHE A 256 -2.31 22.75 1.62
C PHE A 256 -0.93 22.78 2.27
N ARG A 257 -0.16 23.82 1.97
CA ARG A 257 1.20 23.99 2.48
C ARG A 257 1.53 25.47 2.61
N ASP A 258 2.49 25.78 3.46
CA ASP A 258 3.07 27.12 3.48
C ASP A 258 3.84 27.43 2.19
N ARG A 259 3.93 28.71 1.85
CA ARG A 259 4.56 29.20 0.60
C ARG A 259 6.03 28.77 0.45
N PHE A 260 6.73 28.56 1.56
CA PHE A 260 8.15 28.17 1.59
C PHE A 260 8.38 26.65 1.49
N HIS A 261 7.32 25.83 1.55
CA HIS A 261 7.40 24.40 1.28
C HIS A 261 7.02 24.09 -0.16
N ILE A 262 7.43 22.94 -0.69
CA ILE A 262 6.88 22.35 -1.91
C ILE A 262 6.08 21.09 -1.55
N ALA A 263 5.16 20.67 -2.42
CA ALA A 263 4.42 19.42 -2.27
C ALA A 263 4.63 18.55 -3.50
N LEU A 264 4.90 17.26 -3.26
CA LEU A 264 5.12 16.26 -4.29
C LEU A 264 4.12 15.12 -4.11
N PHE A 265 3.72 14.52 -5.23
CA PHE A 265 2.81 13.38 -5.25
C PHE A 265 3.12 12.49 -6.47
N ASN A 266 2.46 11.34 -6.57
CA ASN A 266 2.64 10.38 -7.65
C ASN A 266 2.38 10.97 -9.04
N MET A 267 1.56 12.02 -9.13
CA MET A 267 1.20 12.69 -10.38
C MET A 267 1.74 14.13 -10.40
N PRO A 268 2.02 14.71 -11.58
CA PRO A 268 2.41 16.10 -11.71
C PRO A 268 1.39 17.07 -11.08
N VAL A 269 1.88 18.20 -10.59
CA VAL A 269 1.04 19.28 -10.08
C VAL A 269 0.23 19.87 -11.24
N MET A 270 -1.10 19.83 -11.11
CA MET A 270 -2.01 20.39 -12.12
C MET A 270 -2.24 21.89 -11.93
N ASN A 271 -2.25 22.37 -10.68
CA ASN A 271 -2.50 23.76 -10.33
C ASN A 271 -1.95 24.07 -8.93
N THR A 272 -1.61 25.33 -8.67
CA THR A 272 -1.29 25.87 -7.34
C THR A 272 -1.98 27.22 -7.20
N GLU A 273 -2.87 27.34 -6.22
CA GLU A 273 -3.65 28.55 -5.97
C GLU A 273 -3.33 29.11 -4.59
N ASP A 274 -3.26 30.43 -4.51
CA ASP A 274 -3.22 31.16 -3.25
C ASP A 274 -4.59 31.11 -2.60
N ALA A 275 -4.76 30.09 -1.79
CA ALA A 275 -5.83 30.03 -0.83
C ALA A 275 -5.46 31.10 0.24
N GLY A 276 -6.12 32.27 0.36
CA GLY A 276 -5.64 33.47 1.12
C GLY A 276 -5.22 33.37 2.62
N PHE A 277 -5.46 34.44 3.41
CA PHE A 277 -5.01 34.50 4.82
C PHE A 277 -5.89 33.59 5.70
N TYR A 278 -5.35 32.46 6.16
CA TYR A 278 -6.13 31.45 6.90
C TYR A 278 -5.75 31.33 8.36
N MET A 279 -6.73 31.50 9.25
CA MET A 279 -6.62 31.24 10.69
C MET A 279 -6.89 29.76 11.06
N GLY A 280 -6.55 28.80 10.19
CA GLY A 280 -6.51 27.37 10.54
C GLY A 280 -7.84 26.63 10.78
N THR A 281 -9.00 27.26 10.60
CA THR A 281 -10.32 26.66 10.91
C THR A 281 -11.24 26.40 9.71
N GLY A 282 -11.07 27.10 8.57
CA GLY A 282 -12.07 27.16 7.50
C GLY A 282 -11.89 26.26 6.28
N LEU A 283 -10.75 25.59 6.10
CA LEU A 283 -10.50 24.81 4.88
C LEU A 283 -11.30 23.48 4.82
N VAL A 284 -11.90 23.09 5.94
CA VAL A 284 -12.55 21.78 6.14
C VAL A 284 -13.75 21.88 7.11
N SER A 285 -14.52 22.97 7.14
CA SER A 285 -15.68 23.11 8.05
C SER A 285 -16.84 23.95 7.49
N PRO A 286 -18.02 23.86 8.13
CA PRO A 286 -19.16 22.98 7.80
C PRO A 286 -19.49 22.91 6.32
#